data_AF-A0A7W1DHJ4-F1
#
_entry.id   AF-A0A7W1DHJ4-F1
#
_cell.length_a   1.000
_cell.length_b   1.000
_cell.length_c   1.000
_cell.angle_alpha   90.00
_cell.angle_beta   90.00
_cell.angle_gamma   90.00
#
_symmetry.space_group_name_H-M   'P 1'
#
loop_
_entity.id
_entity.type
_entity.pdbx_description
1 polymer ?
#
loop_
_entity_poly.entity_id
_entity_poly.type
_entity_poly.pdbx_seq_one_letter_code
_entity_poly.pdbx_strand_id
1 'polypeptide(L)'
;MSFTLSKGWARGGTELRDVWDLTDIENDAFWLVFASAEEVYDPDGSGELRIAPAPEDMVAWLQANPYLKTEKPKPTTVGGEKGVQFDAIVSGAPEYPECTGCPDLALFYESAGATAGVEKGEKLRFIVLDDVKGQTVTIFVEASAPGFDEFVPEAQKVVDSVEWGGS
;
A
#
# COMPACT_ATOMS: atom_id res chain seq x y z
N MET A 1 -16.90 0.28 1.12
CA MET A 1 -16.06 0.48 2.32
C MET A 1 -16.44 1.81 2.94
N SER A 2 -16.43 1.90 4.26
CA SER A 2 -16.54 3.15 5.02
C SER A 2 -15.50 3.17 6.14
N PHE A 3 -15.04 4.34 6.54
CA PHE A 3 -14.09 4.54 7.63
C PHE A 3 -14.33 5.92 8.26
N THR A 4 -13.84 6.10 9.48
CA THR A 4 -13.88 7.40 10.18
C THR A 4 -12.52 8.06 10.08
N LEU A 5 -12.47 9.26 9.51
CA LEU A 5 -11.27 10.08 9.50
C LEU A 5 -11.13 10.85 10.82
N SER A 6 -9.98 10.73 11.48
CA SER A 6 -9.62 11.66 12.55
C SER A 6 -9.29 13.05 11.97
N LYS A 7 -9.32 14.07 12.82
CA LYS A 7 -8.91 15.43 12.44
C LYS A 7 -7.46 15.38 11.95
N GLY A 8 -7.20 15.89 10.74
CA GLY A 8 -5.87 15.89 10.13
C GLY A 8 -5.83 15.15 8.79
N TRP A 9 -6.77 14.24 8.54
CA TRP A 9 -6.80 13.49 7.28
C TRP A 9 -7.65 14.16 6.19
N ALA A 10 -7.13 14.20 4.97
CA ALA A 10 -7.87 14.45 3.74
C ALA A 10 -7.80 13.24 2.82
N ARG A 11 -8.71 13.22 1.85
CA ARG A 11 -8.55 12.40 0.66
C ARG A 11 -7.44 13.02 -0.18
N GLY A 12 -6.45 12.22 -0.58
CA GLY A 12 -5.26 12.71 -1.29
C GLY A 12 -5.55 13.10 -2.74
N GLY A 13 -6.32 12.29 -3.46
CA GLY A 13 -6.53 12.47 -4.90
C GLY A 13 -7.88 12.02 -5.45
N THR A 14 -7.87 11.65 -6.74
CA THR A 14 -9.05 11.19 -7.48
C THR A 14 -9.39 9.77 -7.05
N GLU A 15 -10.59 9.56 -6.50
CA GLU A 15 -11.10 8.21 -6.20
C GLU A 15 -11.15 7.38 -7.50
N LEU A 16 -10.18 6.47 -7.65
CA LEU A 16 -10.21 5.43 -8.68
C LEU A 16 -11.00 4.23 -8.14
N ARG A 17 -11.42 3.32 -9.02
CA ARG A 17 -12.28 2.19 -8.60
C ARG A 17 -11.53 1.19 -7.72
N ASP A 18 -10.22 1.12 -7.87
CA ASP A 18 -9.33 0.11 -7.31
C ASP A 18 -8.33 0.67 -6.29
N VAL A 19 -8.23 1.99 -6.14
CA VAL A 19 -7.35 2.63 -5.14
C VAL A 19 -8.05 3.81 -4.45
N TRP A 20 -7.91 3.84 -3.12
CA TRP A 20 -8.34 4.94 -2.25
C TRP A 20 -7.15 5.40 -1.42
N ASP A 21 -6.70 6.64 -1.66
CA ASP A 21 -5.58 7.27 -0.99
C ASP A 21 -6.02 8.34 0.01
N LEU A 22 -5.45 8.28 1.21
CA LEU A 22 -5.64 9.25 2.29
C LEU A 22 -4.29 9.87 2.62
N THR A 23 -4.25 11.19 2.67
CA THR A 23 -3.08 11.96 3.08
C THR A 23 -3.36 12.68 4.39
N ASP A 24 -2.35 12.77 5.25
CA ASP A 24 -2.40 13.70 6.36
C ASP A 24 -2.16 15.13 5.82
N ILE A 25 -3.08 16.06 6.10
CA ILE A 25 -3.08 17.46 5.63
C ILE A 25 -2.01 18.28 6.38
N GLU A 26 -1.64 17.86 7.58
CA GLU A 26 -0.61 18.54 8.38
C GLU A 26 0.79 18.00 8.02
N ASN A 27 0.88 16.85 7.34
CA ASN A 27 2.11 16.18 6.94
C ASN A 27 1.98 15.43 5.60
N ASP A 28 2.30 16.10 4.49
CA ASP A 28 2.28 15.55 3.10
C ASP A 28 3.21 14.33 2.86
N ALA A 29 3.94 13.88 3.89
CA ALA A 29 4.86 12.74 3.83
C ALA A 29 4.22 11.42 4.33
N PHE A 30 2.92 11.44 4.61
CA PHE A 30 2.23 10.33 5.27
C PHE A 30 0.99 9.89 4.50
N TRP A 31 1.00 8.62 4.10
CA TRP A 31 -0.04 8.04 3.26
C TRP A 31 -0.66 6.82 3.90
N LEU A 32 -1.98 6.70 3.74
CA LEU A 32 -2.73 5.48 4.00
C LEU A 32 -3.49 5.14 2.73
N VAL A 33 -3.18 4.00 2.14
CA VAL A 33 -3.72 3.56 0.86
C VAL A 33 -4.49 2.26 1.04
N PHE A 34 -5.64 2.15 0.39
CA PHE A 34 -6.40 0.92 0.21
C PHE A 34 -6.41 0.57 -1.28
N ALA A 35 -5.84 -0.58 -1.63
CA ALA A 35 -5.72 -1.05 -3.01
C ALA A 35 -6.39 -2.42 -3.18
N SER A 36 -7.35 -2.52 -4.11
CA SER A 36 -7.85 -3.78 -4.66
C SER A 36 -7.32 -3.95 -6.08
N ALA A 37 -5.99 -3.99 -6.20
CA ALA A 37 -5.28 -4.00 -7.47
C ALA A 37 -5.57 -5.28 -8.26
N GLU A 38 -5.97 -5.13 -9.52
CA GLU A 38 -6.09 -6.23 -10.49
C GLU A 38 -4.77 -6.51 -11.21
N GLU A 39 -3.86 -5.54 -11.21
CA GLU A 39 -2.57 -5.58 -11.88
C GLU A 39 -1.45 -5.00 -10.97
N VAL A 40 -0.25 -5.56 -11.10
CA VAL A 40 0.96 -5.17 -10.35
C VAL A 40 2.11 -4.92 -11.31
N TYR A 41 3.15 -4.23 -10.83
CA TYR A 41 4.41 -4.13 -11.56
C TYR A 41 5.35 -5.28 -11.19
N ASP A 42 5.83 -6.03 -12.18
CA ASP A 42 6.76 -7.15 -11.94
C ASP A 42 8.08 -6.64 -11.32
N PRO A 43 8.44 -7.05 -10.09
CA PRO A 43 9.65 -6.58 -9.43
C PRO A 43 10.89 -7.40 -9.83
N ASP A 44 10.98 -7.80 -11.10
CA ASP A 44 12.03 -8.68 -11.64
C ASP A 44 13.44 -8.04 -11.65
N GLY A 45 13.52 -6.76 -11.29
CA GLY A 45 14.75 -5.99 -11.19
C GLY A 45 15.39 -5.64 -12.54
N SER A 46 14.67 -5.81 -13.64
CA SER A 46 15.14 -5.46 -14.99
C SER A 46 15.19 -3.96 -15.26
N GLY A 47 14.51 -3.14 -14.44
CA GLY A 47 14.36 -1.70 -14.67
C GLY A 47 13.29 -1.34 -15.72
N GLU A 48 12.62 -2.35 -16.30
CA GLU A 48 11.46 -2.14 -17.15
C GLU A 48 10.18 -2.20 -16.31
N LEU A 49 9.30 -1.20 -16.48
CA LEU A 49 7.96 -1.21 -15.90
C LEU A 49 7.08 -2.21 -16.66
N ARG A 50 7.00 -3.44 -16.15
CA ARG A 50 6.19 -4.52 -16.73
C ARG A 50 4.94 -4.74 -15.89
N ILE A 51 3.78 -4.58 -16.51
CA ILE A 51 2.50 -4.82 -15.86
C ILE A 51 2.17 -6.31 -15.97
N ALA A 52 1.75 -6.91 -14.86
CA ALA A 52 1.30 -8.29 -14.76
C ALA A 52 -0.02 -8.37 -13.97
N PRO A 53 -0.82 -9.42 -14.16
CA PRO A 53 -1.97 -9.67 -13.28
C PRO A 53 -1.55 -9.74 -11.82
N ALA A 54 -2.42 -9.29 -10.92
CA ALA A 54 -2.18 -9.39 -9.48
C ALA A 54 -1.94 -10.86 -9.08
N PRO A 55 -0.94 -11.12 -8.21
CA PRO A 55 -0.61 -12.47 -7.77
C PRO A 55 -1.74 -13.05 -6.92
N GLU A 56 -1.92 -14.38 -6.99
CA GLU A 56 -2.86 -15.09 -6.09
C GLU A 56 -2.46 -14.95 -4.61
N ASP A 57 -1.15 -14.88 -4.33
CA ASP A 57 -0.60 -14.67 -2.99
C ASP A 57 0.17 -13.33 -2.95
N MET A 58 -0.55 -12.27 -2.58
CA MET A 58 0.00 -10.92 -2.48
C MET A 58 1.06 -10.79 -1.37
N VAL A 59 0.94 -11.57 -0.29
CA VAL A 59 1.93 -11.56 0.80
C VAL A 59 3.25 -12.13 0.30
N ALA A 60 3.21 -13.29 -0.37
CA ALA A 60 4.40 -13.92 -0.94
C ALA A 60 5.06 -13.02 -1.99
N TRP A 61 4.26 -12.35 -2.83
CA TRP A 61 4.76 -11.42 -3.84
C TRP A 61 5.47 -10.21 -3.21
N LEU A 62 4.88 -9.57 -2.19
CA LEU A 62 5.50 -8.45 -1.46
C LEU A 62 6.79 -8.89 -0.75
N GLN A 63 6.82 -10.09 -0.16
CA GLN A 63 8.00 -10.62 0.52
C GLN A 63 9.11 -11.09 -0.43
N ALA A 64 8.77 -11.48 -1.65
CA ALA A 64 9.72 -11.87 -2.69
C ALA A 64 10.31 -10.66 -3.44
N ASN A 65 9.73 -9.46 -3.29
CA ASN A 65 10.20 -8.26 -3.94
C ASN A 65 11.63 -7.92 -3.47
N PRO A 66 12.64 -7.91 -4.37
CA PRO A 66 14.05 -7.75 -4.00
C PRO A 66 14.38 -6.37 -3.41
N TYR A 67 13.50 -5.39 -3.59
CA TYR A 67 13.68 -4.03 -3.10
C TYR A 67 13.03 -3.81 -1.72
N LEU A 68 12.18 -4.72 -1.26
CA LEU A 68 11.55 -4.68 0.05
C LEU A 68 12.30 -5.58 1.05
N LYS A 69 12.72 -4.98 2.17
CA LYS A 69 13.16 -5.73 3.34
C LYS A 69 11.99 -5.90 4.29
N THR A 70 11.33 -7.05 4.24
CA THR A 70 10.13 -7.34 5.02
C THR A 70 10.45 -7.96 6.37
N GLU A 71 9.68 -7.57 7.39
CA GLU A 71 9.62 -8.27 8.65
C GLU A 71 8.78 -9.56 8.56
N LYS A 72 8.77 -10.34 9.64
CA LYS A 72 7.94 -11.55 9.71
C LYS A 72 6.46 -11.18 9.73
N PRO A 73 5.63 -11.86 8.92
CA PRO A 73 4.20 -11.63 8.87
C PRO A 73 3.52 -12.10 10.16
N LYS A 74 2.46 -11.39 10.53
CA LYS A 74 1.62 -11.69 11.68
C LYS A 74 0.15 -11.68 11.27
N PRO A 75 -0.68 -12.60 11.79
CA PRO A 75 -2.13 -12.52 11.58
C PRO A 75 -2.69 -11.19 12.09
N THR A 76 -3.65 -10.64 11.37
CA THR A 76 -4.39 -9.43 11.76
C THR A 76 -5.87 -9.54 11.37
N THR A 77 -6.66 -8.54 11.75
CA THR A 77 -8.07 -8.41 11.35
C THR A 77 -8.41 -6.94 11.18
N VAL A 78 -9.11 -6.59 10.11
CA VAL A 78 -9.56 -5.22 9.82
C VAL A 78 -11.02 -5.25 9.38
N GLY A 79 -11.88 -4.49 10.06
CA GLY A 79 -13.32 -4.47 9.77
C GLY A 79 -14.01 -5.84 9.85
N GLY A 80 -13.44 -6.78 10.62
CA GLY A 80 -13.92 -8.17 10.72
C GLY A 80 -13.28 -9.16 9.76
N GLU A 81 -12.57 -8.68 8.72
CA GLU A 81 -11.91 -9.53 7.74
C GLU A 81 -10.50 -9.91 8.17
N LYS A 82 -10.16 -11.18 7.96
CA LYS A 82 -8.86 -11.73 8.34
C LYS A 82 -7.81 -11.34 7.31
N GLY A 83 -6.57 -11.23 7.78
CA GLY A 83 -5.44 -11.02 6.91
C GLY A 83 -4.10 -11.14 7.60
N VAL A 84 -3.09 -10.60 6.94
CA VAL A 84 -1.70 -10.64 7.35
C VAL A 84 -1.13 -9.24 7.37
N GLN A 85 -0.41 -8.89 8.43
CA GLN A 85 0.31 -7.64 8.58
C GLN A 85 1.83 -7.87 8.66
N PHE A 86 2.61 -7.02 8.02
CA PHE A 86 4.05 -6.93 8.20
C PHE A 86 4.56 -5.54 7.84
N ASP A 87 5.66 -5.15 8.48
CA ASP A 87 6.35 -3.92 8.14
C ASP A 87 7.45 -4.23 7.10
N ALA A 88 7.78 -3.26 6.24
CA ALA A 88 8.82 -3.37 5.24
C ALA A 88 9.58 -2.06 5.08
N ILE A 89 10.86 -2.12 4.71
CA ILE A 89 11.65 -0.95 4.33
C ILE A 89 11.98 -1.04 2.85
N VAL A 90 11.76 0.07 2.12
CA VAL A 90 12.20 0.22 0.72
C VAL A 90 13.70 0.40 0.73
N SER A 91 14.42 -0.69 0.47
CA SER A 91 15.87 -0.76 0.64
C SER A 91 16.66 -0.46 -0.64
N GLY A 92 15.98 -0.45 -1.78
CA GLY A 92 16.51 -0.16 -3.10
C GLY A 92 15.38 0.16 -4.07
N ALA A 93 15.76 0.35 -5.33
CA ALA A 93 14.88 0.72 -6.42
C ALA A 93 15.48 0.15 -7.72
N PRO A 94 14.66 -0.29 -8.70
CA PRO A 94 15.13 -0.40 -10.08
C PRO A 94 15.54 0.97 -10.61
N GLU A 95 16.45 1.01 -11.58
CA GLU A 95 16.63 2.22 -12.38
C GLU A 95 15.55 2.21 -13.47
N TYR A 96 14.78 3.31 -13.59
CA TYR A 96 13.79 3.50 -14.66
C TYR A 96 14.24 4.62 -15.62
N PRO A 97 15.16 4.35 -16.59
CA PRO A 97 15.70 5.39 -17.46
C PRO A 97 14.63 6.13 -18.29
N GLU A 98 13.52 5.43 -18.58
CA GLU A 98 12.46 5.93 -19.45
C GLU A 98 11.34 6.68 -18.68
N CYS A 99 11.37 6.68 -17.35
CA CYS A 99 10.36 7.36 -16.53
C CYS A 99 10.97 8.44 -15.63
N THR A 100 10.87 9.69 -16.05
CA THR A 100 11.22 10.83 -15.19
C THR A 100 10.07 11.15 -14.25
N GLY A 101 10.30 11.03 -12.94
CA GLY A 101 9.30 11.32 -11.90
C GLY A 101 8.37 10.16 -11.55
N CYS A 102 8.69 8.93 -11.98
CA CYS A 102 8.09 7.73 -11.40
C CYS A 102 8.56 7.55 -9.94
N PRO A 103 7.76 6.86 -9.11
CA PRO A 103 8.24 6.42 -7.79
C PRO A 103 9.46 5.52 -7.93
N ASP A 104 10.36 5.54 -6.94
CA ASP A 104 11.52 4.65 -6.90
C ASP A 104 11.13 3.15 -6.98
N LEU A 105 9.99 2.75 -6.41
CA LEU A 105 9.47 1.40 -6.53
C LEU A 105 7.98 1.42 -6.86
N ALA A 106 7.63 1.06 -8.10
CA ALA A 106 6.26 0.85 -8.51
C ALA A 106 5.73 -0.49 -7.95
N LEU A 107 4.53 -0.49 -7.35
CA LEU A 107 3.93 -1.68 -6.76
C LEU A 107 2.65 -2.08 -7.50
N PHE A 108 1.66 -1.20 -7.52
CA PHE A 108 0.33 -1.46 -8.09
C PHE A 108 0.10 -0.62 -9.33
N TYR A 109 -0.50 -1.25 -10.34
CA TYR A 109 -0.99 -0.55 -11.52
C TYR A 109 -2.48 -0.27 -11.34
N GLU A 110 -2.86 1.00 -11.41
CA GLU A 110 -4.21 1.46 -11.05
C GLU A 110 -5.09 1.68 -12.29
N SER A 111 -6.42 1.64 -12.09
CA SER A 111 -7.48 1.77 -13.10
C SER A 111 -7.63 3.19 -13.69
N ALA A 112 -6.53 3.78 -14.14
CA ALA A 112 -6.45 4.95 -15.00
C ALA A 112 -5.08 5.06 -15.69
N GLY A 113 -4.23 4.03 -15.59
CA GLY A 113 -2.81 4.13 -15.95
C GLY A 113 -1.97 4.86 -14.91
N ALA A 114 -2.50 5.02 -13.69
CA ALA A 114 -1.76 5.56 -12.55
C ALA A 114 -0.95 4.44 -11.87
N THR A 115 0.03 4.86 -11.06
CA THR A 115 0.95 3.95 -10.37
C THR A 115 0.91 4.28 -8.89
N ALA A 116 0.53 3.30 -8.07
CA ALA A 116 0.83 3.32 -6.65
C ALA A 116 2.24 2.74 -6.46
N GLY A 117 3.14 3.59 -6.00
CA GLY A 117 4.52 3.24 -5.72
C GLY A 117 5.05 4.04 -4.54
N VAL A 118 6.27 3.71 -4.14
CA VAL A 118 6.89 4.12 -2.88
C VAL A 118 8.32 4.57 -3.12
N GLU A 119 8.85 5.42 -2.24
CA GLU A 119 10.19 5.99 -2.39
C GLU A 119 11.24 5.24 -1.57
N LYS A 120 12.50 5.26 -2.06
CA LYS A 120 13.60 4.61 -1.35
C LYS A 120 13.84 5.25 0.01
N GLY A 121 13.96 4.42 1.03
CA GLY A 121 14.17 4.87 2.41
C GLY A 121 12.87 5.07 3.19
N GLU A 122 11.71 4.87 2.56
CA GLU A 122 10.44 4.79 3.26
C GLU A 122 10.27 3.47 3.98
N LYS A 123 9.44 3.50 5.03
CA LYS A 123 8.99 2.34 5.76
C LYS A 123 7.48 2.23 5.57
N LEU A 124 7.03 1.00 5.37
CA LEU A 124 5.65 0.66 5.14
C LEU A 124 5.14 -0.33 6.17
N ARG A 125 3.85 -0.25 6.48
CA ARG A 125 3.09 -1.36 7.06
C ARG A 125 2.10 -1.84 6.03
N PHE A 126 2.28 -3.06 5.54
CA PHE A 126 1.30 -3.75 4.72
C PHE A 126 0.31 -4.51 5.59
N ILE A 127 -0.95 -4.47 5.21
CA ILE A 127 -2.03 -5.33 5.69
C ILE A 127 -2.72 -5.91 4.45
N VAL A 128 -2.58 -7.21 4.23
CA VAL A 128 -3.22 -7.92 3.12
C VAL A 128 -4.41 -8.69 3.67
N LEU A 129 -5.60 -8.42 3.15
CA LEU A 129 -6.87 -9.09 3.49
C LEU A 129 -7.26 -10.00 2.34
N ASP A 130 -7.50 -11.28 2.63
CA ASP A 130 -7.64 -12.30 1.60
C ASP A 130 -8.99 -12.24 0.86
N ASP A 131 -10.07 -11.92 1.59
CA ASP A 131 -11.44 -12.03 1.08
C ASP A 131 -12.33 -10.89 1.59
N VAL A 132 -12.10 -9.68 1.07
CA VAL A 132 -13.04 -8.58 1.23
C VAL A 132 -14.05 -8.66 0.09
N LYS A 133 -15.14 -9.40 0.29
CA LYS A 133 -16.22 -9.60 -0.70
C LYS A 133 -15.76 -10.21 -2.02
N GLY A 134 -14.89 -11.22 -1.95
CA GLY A 134 -14.35 -11.92 -3.11
C GLY A 134 -13.15 -11.22 -3.75
N GLN A 135 -12.57 -10.21 -3.08
CA GLN A 135 -11.38 -9.50 -3.55
C GLN A 135 -10.30 -9.46 -2.47
N THR A 136 -9.05 -9.61 -2.91
CA THR A 136 -7.89 -9.30 -2.07
C THR A 136 -7.75 -7.78 -1.96
N VAL A 137 -7.57 -7.28 -0.74
CA VAL A 137 -7.33 -5.86 -0.47
C VAL A 137 -6.01 -5.71 0.24
N THR A 138 -5.12 -4.89 -0.33
CA THR A 138 -3.88 -4.47 0.32
C THR A 138 -4.05 -3.07 0.87
N ILE A 139 -3.93 -2.93 2.18
CA ILE A 139 -3.84 -1.64 2.86
C ILE A 139 -2.37 -1.40 3.14
N PHE A 140 -1.87 -0.19 2.90
CA PHE A 140 -0.55 0.17 3.37
C PHE A 140 -0.48 1.57 3.97
N VAL A 141 0.23 1.63 5.10
CA VAL A 141 0.65 2.89 5.73
C VAL A 141 2.08 3.14 5.29
N GLU A 142 2.36 4.36 4.84
CA GLU A 142 3.65 4.77 4.31
C GLU A 142 4.10 6.07 4.96
N ALA A 143 5.38 6.10 5.33
CA ALA A 143 6.05 7.29 5.82
C ALA A 143 7.57 7.15 5.63
N SER A 144 8.29 8.26 5.74
CA SER A 144 9.75 8.22 5.92
C SER A 144 10.12 7.31 7.11
N ALA A 145 11.16 6.49 6.96
CA ALA A 145 11.55 5.55 8.02
C ALA A 145 11.77 6.20 9.42
N PRO A 146 12.35 7.41 9.54
CA PRO A 146 12.48 8.09 10.83
C PRO A 146 11.14 8.51 11.47
N GLY A 147 10.13 8.88 10.67
CA GLY A 147 8.83 9.34 11.15
C GLY A 147 7.77 8.24 11.28
N PHE A 148 8.05 7.04 10.74
CA PHE A 148 7.08 5.97 10.64
C PHE A 148 6.49 5.52 11.98
N ASP A 149 7.34 5.24 12.97
CA ASP A 149 6.86 4.72 14.27
C ASP A 149 6.03 5.76 15.04
N GLU A 150 6.23 7.06 14.79
CA GLU A 150 5.40 8.15 15.33
C GLU A 150 4.05 8.23 14.64
N PHE A 151 4.01 7.97 13.33
CA PHE A 151 2.82 8.13 12.50
C PHE A 151 1.86 6.93 12.56
N VAL A 152 2.40 5.71 12.64
CA VAL A 152 1.64 4.46 12.63
C VAL A 152 0.43 4.47 13.58
N PRO A 153 0.50 4.98 14.82
CA PRO A 153 -0.67 5.04 15.71
C PRO A 153 -1.83 5.88 15.16
N GLU A 154 -1.58 6.95 14.42
CA GLU A 154 -2.65 7.78 13.83
C GLU A 154 -3.31 7.09 12.63
N ALA A 155 -2.51 6.51 11.73
CA ALA A 155 -3.03 5.69 10.63
C ALA A 155 -3.80 4.47 11.14
N GLN A 156 -3.34 3.85 12.22
CA GLN A 156 -4.00 2.70 12.81
C GLN A 156 -5.40 3.03 13.32
N LYS A 157 -5.66 4.25 13.81
CA LYS A 157 -7.03 4.66 14.20
C LYS A 157 -8.00 4.64 13.01
N VAL A 158 -7.53 5.03 11.83
CA VAL A 158 -8.33 4.97 10.61
C VAL A 158 -8.56 3.52 10.22
N VAL A 159 -7.51 2.69 10.18
CA VAL A 159 -7.59 1.25 9.89
C VAL A 159 -8.54 0.52 10.84
N ASP A 160 -8.47 0.80 12.15
CA ASP A 160 -9.32 0.19 13.17
C ASP A 160 -10.80 0.61 13.05
N SER A 161 -11.07 1.73 12.37
CA SER A 161 -12.42 2.24 12.12
C SER A 161 -13.06 1.72 10.83
N VAL A 162 -12.33 0.92 10.04
CA VAL A 162 -12.80 0.41 8.76
C VAL A 162 -13.99 -0.51 8.98
N GLU A 163 -15.06 -0.24 8.21
CA GLU A 163 -16.22 -1.09 8.07
C GLU A 163 -16.41 -1.45 6.60
N TRP A 164 -16.44 -2.74 6.30
CA TRP A 164 -16.75 -3.23 4.96
C TRP A 164 -18.27 -3.21 4.78
N GLY A 165 -18.83 -2.07 4.39
CA GLY A 165 -20.29 -1.91 4.31
C GLY A 165 -20.97 -3.01 3.47
N GLY A 166 -22.04 -3.62 3.97
CA GLY A 166 -22.85 -4.65 3.29
C GLY A 166 -23.28 -5.76 4.24
N SER A 167 -24.54 -5.72 4.67
CA SER A 167 -25.31 -6.90 5.05
C SER A 167 -26.16 -7.39 3.87
#